data_AF-A0A388KEL1-F1
#
_entry.id   AF-A0A388KEL1-F1
#
_cell.length_a   1.000
_cell.length_b   1.000
_cell.length_c   1.000
_cell.angle_alpha   90.00
_cell.angle_beta   90.00
_cell.angle_gamma   90.00
#
_symmetry.space_group_name_H-M   'P 1'
#
loop_
_entity.id
_entity.type
_entity.pdbx_description
1 polymer ?
#
loop_
_entity_poly.entity_id
_entity_poly.type
_entity_poly.pdbx_seq_one_letter_code
_entity_poly.pdbx_strand_id
1 'polypeptide(L)'
;MTVRNRQRVEPTPNVGTARHRVDEHLKGVVERHVLEVDNLKEMRIREINARREVEQELEVVKEKQRKDEEEVMKLRSQLKELSMEKRRHAAGTNLKSKLDEATRLSSKKTEKGKQAATPRAATDQRDIFLKDARRVLKNLTKKELLVICEEEGVDYVKLDTTKKLIANLRADRAVEAGKGERNGVTIQEVSDDGGGGNQQENGDVSTDS
;
A
#
# COMPACT_ATOMS: atom_id res chain seq x y z
N MET A 1 -15.46 89.70 -69.32
CA MET A 1 -15.91 89.85 -67.92
C MET A 1 -15.76 88.50 -67.23
N THR A 2 -14.78 88.36 -66.35
CA THR A 2 -14.41 87.07 -65.75
C THR A 2 -14.98 86.99 -64.33
N VAL A 3 -15.98 86.13 -64.12
CA VAL A 3 -16.64 85.96 -62.83
C VAL A 3 -15.81 84.98 -61.99
N ARG A 4 -15.17 85.48 -60.93
CA ARG A 4 -14.42 84.66 -59.96
C ARG A 4 -15.41 84.00 -59.00
N ASN A 5 -15.61 82.71 -59.18
CA ASN A 5 -16.43 81.88 -58.29
C ASN A 5 -15.65 81.63 -56.98
N ARG A 6 -16.14 82.15 -55.85
CA ARG A 6 -15.55 81.88 -54.53
C ARG A 6 -16.14 80.59 -53.98
N GLN A 7 -15.29 79.60 -53.77
CA GLN A 7 -15.64 78.32 -53.17
C GLN A 7 -16.07 78.57 -51.71
N ARG A 8 -17.35 78.28 -51.42
CA ARG A 8 -17.92 78.38 -50.08
C ARG A 8 -17.36 77.23 -49.24
N VAL A 9 -16.51 77.55 -48.28
CA VAL A 9 -16.02 76.60 -47.28
C VAL A 9 -17.13 76.40 -46.25
N GLU A 10 -17.71 75.20 -46.22
CA GLU A 10 -18.65 74.79 -45.18
C GLU A 10 -17.90 74.52 -43.86
N PRO A 11 -18.41 74.96 -42.71
CA PRO A 11 -17.80 74.69 -41.42
C PRO A 11 -17.91 73.20 -41.07
N THR A 12 -16.76 72.54 -40.89
CA THR A 12 -16.66 71.17 -40.39
C THR A 12 -17.33 71.01 -39.03
N PRO A 13 -18.30 70.09 -38.85
CA PRO A 13 -18.97 69.89 -37.57
C PRO A 13 -18.01 69.32 -36.52
N ASN A 14 -18.04 69.99 -35.38
CA ASN A 14 -17.23 69.80 -34.18
C ASN A 14 -17.12 68.36 -33.65
N VAL A 15 -15.86 68.00 -33.33
CA VAL A 15 -15.18 67.15 -32.32
C VAL A 15 -15.96 66.60 -31.08
N GLY A 16 -17.28 66.72 -30.97
CA GLY A 16 -18.05 66.34 -29.77
C GLY A 16 -18.15 64.83 -29.48
N THR A 17 -17.97 63.96 -30.48
CA THR A 17 -18.18 62.51 -30.35
C THR A 17 -16.95 61.73 -29.87
N ALA A 18 -15.75 62.31 -29.97
CA ALA A 18 -14.52 61.63 -29.58
C ALA A 18 -14.37 61.48 -28.07
N ARG A 19 -14.81 62.49 -27.28
CA ARG A 19 -14.72 62.46 -25.82
C ARG A 19 -15.60 61.37 -25.20
N HIS A 20 -16.84 61.23 -25.67
CA HIS A 20 -17.78 60.21 -25.18
C HIS A 20 -17.29 58.77 -25.40
N ARG A 21 -16.62 58.51 -26.53
CA ARG A 21 -16.07 57.17 -26.83
C ARG A 21 -14.91 56.78 -25.92
N VAL A 22 -14.09 57.74 -25.51
CA VAL A 22 -12.99 57.50 -24.56
C VAL A 22 -13.55 57.16 -23.18
N ASP A 23 -14.61 57.85 -22.76
CA ASP A 23 -15.26 57.59 -21.47
C ASP A 23 -15.90 56.19 -21.40
N GLU A 24 -16.56 55.73 -22.47
CA GLU A 24 -17.12 54.36 -22.55
C GLU A 24 -16.04 53.28 -22.53
N HIS A 25 -14.93 53.50 -23.26
CA HIS A 25 -13.82 52.56 -23.27
C HIS A 25 -13.17 52.46 -21.89
N LEU A 26 -12.93 53.59 -21.23
CA LEU A 26 -12.35 53.64 -19.88
C LEU A 26 -13.27 52.94 -18.88
N LYS A 27 -14.58 53.19 -18.94
CA LYS A 27 -15.57 52.49 -18.11
C LYS A 27 -15.47 50.97 -18.28
N GLY A 28 -15.42 50.48 -19.51
CA GLY A 28 -15.28 49.04 -19.77
C GLY A 28 -13.94 48.46 -19.28
N VAL A 29 -12.86 49.23 -19.32
CA VAL A 29 -11.55 48.80 -18.74
C VAL A 29 -11.65 48.70 -17.21
N VAL A 30 -12.25 49.69 -16.56
CA VAL A 30 -12.44 49.68 -15.09
C VAL A 30 -13.32 48.51 -14.66
N GLU A 31 -14.43 48.26 -15.36
CA GLU A 31 -15.32 47.12 -15.06
C GLU A 31 -14.60 45.78 -15.17
N ARG A 32 -13.84 45.55 -16.26
CA ARG A 32 -13.03 44.33 -16.40
C ARG A 32 -11.96 44.22 -15.31
N HIS A 33 -11.32 45.32 -14.94
CA HIS A 33 -10.31 45.32 -13.89
C HIS A 33 -10.92 44.97 -12.53
N VAL A 34 -12.10 45.52 -12.19
CA VAL A 34 -12.81 45.18 -10.95
C VAL A 34 -13.13 43.69 -10.90
N LEU A 35 -13.68 43.13 -11.99
CA LEU A 35 -13.97 41.70 -12.07
C LEU A 35 -12.72 40.83 -11.91
N GLU A 36 -11.62 41.21 -12.55
CA GLU A 36 -10.35 40.47 -12.44
C GLU A 36 -9.80 40.52 -11.01
N VAL A 37 -9.81 41.70 -10.38
CA VAL A 37 -9.36 41.87 -9.00
C VAL A 37 -10.21 41.05 -8.04
N ASP A 38 -11.52 41.02 -8.22
CA ASP A 38 -12.41 40.25 -7.35
C ASP A 38 -12.25 38.73 -7.57
N ASN A 39 -12.05 38.28 -8.81
CA ASN A 39 -11.69 36.89 -9.11
C ASN A 39 -10.38 36.49 -8.42
N LEU A 40 -9.34 37.33 -8.48
CA LEU A 40 -8.06 37.08 -7.81
C LEU A 40 -8.21 37.01 -6.29
N LYS A 41 -9.02 37.88 -5.68
CA LYS A 41 -9.34 37.82 -4.25
C LYS A 41 -10.05 36.52 -3.89
N GLU A 42 -11.06 36.12 -4.67
CA GLU A 42 -11.81 34.89 -4.42
C GLU A 42 -10.89 33.66 -4.49
N MET A 43 -10.07 33.58 -5.54
CA MET A 43 -9.07 32.52 -5.70
C MET A 43 -8.12 32.46 -4.52
N ARG A 44 -7.64 33.61 -4.03
CA ARG A 44 -6.74 33.68 -2.88
C ARG A 44 -7.41 33.22 -1.58
N ILE A 45 -8.66 33.63 -1.35
CA ILE A 45 -9.43 33.20 -0.17
C ILE A 45 -9.65 31.69 -0.21
N ARG A 46 -10.03 31.15 -1.38
CA ARG A 46 -10.24 29.72 -1.58
C ARG A 46 -8.96 28.91 -1.31
N GLU A 47 -7.82 29.38 -1.82
CA GLU A 47 -6.51 28.76 -1.57
C GLU A 47 -6.17 28.71 -0.08
N ILE A 48 -6.33 29.83 0.63
CA ILE A 48 -6.02 29.93 2.06
C ILE A 48 -6.95 29.01 2.88
N ASN A 49 -8.24 29.00 2.55
CA ASN A 49 -9.21 28.14 3.23
C ASN A 49 -8.89 26.66 3.03
N ALA A 50 -8.58 26.24 1.79
CA ALA A 50 -8.20 24.86 1.50
C ALA A 50 -6.95 24.42 2.30
N ARG A 51 -5.93 25.29 2.40
CA ARG A 51 -4.75 24.99 3.23
C ARG A 51 -5.11 24.84 4.70
N ARG A 52 -5.97 25.72 5.23
CA ARG A 52 -6.42 25.67 6.61
C ARG A 52 -7.21 24.40 6.93
N GLU A 53 -8.08 23.96 6.02
CA GLU A 53 -8.84 22.71 6.17
C GLU A 53 -7.89 21.51 6.23
N VAL A 54 -6.91 21.44 5.32
CA VAL A 54 -5.89 20.37 5.34
C VAL A 54 -5.08 20.39 6.65
N GLU A 55 -4.69 21.56 7.15
CA GLU A 55 -3.98 21.67 8.43
C GLU A 55 -4.83 21.18 9.61
N GLN A 56 -6.13 21.50 9.63
CA GLN A 56 -7.06 21.04 10.67
C GLN A 56 -7.26 19.52 10.61
N GLU A 57 -7.46 18.95 9.42
CA GLU A 57 -7.57 17.49 9.26
C GLU A 57 -6.30 16.78 9.73
N LEU A 58 -5.14 17.35 9.42
CA LEU A 58 -3.85 16.83 9.85
C LEU A 58 -3.71 16.86 11.38
N GLU A 59 -4.18 17.93 12.04
CA GLU A 59 -4.21 18.03 13.49
C GLU A 59 -5.11 16.96 14.13
N VAL A 60 -6.31 16.74 13.57
CA VAL A 60 -7.23 15.69 14.04
C VAL A 60 -6.61 14.29 13.89
N VAL A 61 -5.95 14.02 12.76
CA VAL A 61 -5.27 12.74 12.53
C VAL A 61 -4.13 12.54 13.53
N LYS A 62 -3.33 13.57 13.81
CA LYS A 62 -2.26 13.51 14.82
C LYS A 62 -2.82 13.25 16.22
N GLU A 63 -3.92 13.90 16.59
CA GLU A 63 -4.54 13.69 17.89
C GLU A 63 -5.04 12.24 18.03
N LYS A 64 -5.66 11.70 16.98
CA LYS A 64 -6.10 10.31 16.94
C LYS A 64 -4.92 9.35 17.05
N GLN A 65 -3.84 9.59 16.29
CA GLN A 65 -2.62 8.79 16.38
C GLN A 65 -2.05 8.77 17.79
N ARG A 66 -2.01 9.92 18.48
CA ARG A 66 -1.54 9.99 19.87
C ARG A 66 -2.41 9.14 20.81
N LYS A 67 -3.73 9.20 20.66
CA LYS A 67 -4.66 8.38 21.47
C LYS A 67 -4.46 6.88 21.20
N ASP A 68 -4.32 6.49 19.94
CA ASP A 68 -4.08 5.11 19.54
C ASP A 68 -2.72 4.61 20.11
N GLU A 69 -1.68 5.45 20.07
CA GLU A 69 -0.36 5.13 20.66
C GLU A 69 -0.41 4.95 22.18
N GLU A 70 -1.13 5.83 22.88
CA GLU A 70 -1.37 5.73 24.33
C GLU A 70 -2.10 4.43 24.68
N GLU A 71 -3.14 4.06 23.93
CA GLU A 71 -3.88 2.82 24.13
C GLU A 71 -3.00 1.59 23.86
N VAL A 72 -2.22 1.59 22.78
CA VAL A 72 -1.26 0.51 22.47
C VAL A 72 -0.24 0.36 23.60
N MET A 73 0.26 1.46 24.16
CA MET A 73 1.20 1.43 25.28
C MET A 73 0.54 0.80 26.52
N LYS A 74 -0.70 1.19 26.84
CA LYS A 74 -1.48 0.64 27.95
C LYS A 74 -1.71 -0.87 27.79
N LEU A 75 -2.17 -1.30 26.61
CA LEU A 75 -2.41 -2.71 26.31
C LEU A 75 -1.12 -3.53 26.37
N ARG A 76 0.00 -3.00 25.88
CA ARG A 76 1.31 -3.66 25.99
C ARG A 76 1.73 -3.84 27.45
N SER A 77 1.50 -2.82 28.29
CA SER A 77 1.78 -2.91 29.73
C SER A 77 0.96 -4.01 30.39
N GLN A 78 -0.36 -4.04 30.14
CA GLN A 78 -1.26 -5.08 30.65
C GLN A 78 -0.89 -6.49 30.17
N LEU A 79 -0.52 -6.63 28.90
CA LEU A 79 -0.07 -7.91 28.35
C LEU A 79 1.21 -8.41 29.04
N LYS A 80 2.14 -7.49 29.34
CA LYS A 80 3.37 -7.81 30.06
C LYS A 80 3.08 -8.27 31.49
N GLU A 81 2.17 -7.60 32.19
CA GLU A 81 1.74 -7.97 33.53
C GLU A 81 1.09 -9.36 33.56
N LEU A 82 0.10 -9.60 32.68
CA LEU A 82 -0.55 -10.92 32.54
C LEU A 82 0.44 -12.02 32.14
N SER A 83 1.43 -11.71 31.30
CA SER A 83 2.48 -12.66 30.95
C SER A 83 3.35 -13.03 32.15
N MET A 84 3.65 -12.08 33.03
CA MET A 84 4.45 -12.35 34.23
C MET A 84 3.64 -13.15 35.26
N GLU A 85 2.36 -12.83 35.43
CA GLU A 85 1.44 -13.58 36.28
C GLU A 85 1.27 -15.03 35.80
N LYS A 86 1.05 -15.25 34.50
CA LYS A 86 1.01 -16.61 33.92
C LYS A 86 2.30 -17.39 34.18
N ARG A 87 3.47 -16.76 34.11
CA ARG A 87 4.75 -17.42 34.43
C ARG A 87 4.84 -17.80 35.91
N ARG A 88 4.37 -16.92 36.81
CA ARG A 88 4.31 -17.21 38.25
C ARG A 88 3.38 -18.40 38.56
N HIS A 89 2.22 -18.47 37.92
CA HIS A 89 1.28 -19.58 38.11
C HIS A 89 1.70 -20.87 37.38
N ALA A 90 2.32 -20.78 36.19
CA ALA A 90 2.81 -21.93 35.44
C ALA A 90 4.08 -22.58 36.04
N ALA A 91 4.80 -21.87 36.92
CA ALA A 91 5.87 -22.46 37.72
C ALA A 91 5.35 -23.44 38.79
N GLY A 92 4.03 -23.47 39.02
CA GLY A 92 3.35 -24.41 39.90
C GLY A 92 3.20 -25.78 39.27
N THR A 93 4.02 -26.72 39.73
CA THR A 93 3.80 -28.17 39.73
C THR A 93 3.92 -28.88 38.37
N ASN A 94 5.13 -29.38 38.12
CA ASN A 94 5.39 -30.55 37.26
C ASN A 94 4.73 -31.86 37.80
N LEU A 95 3.70 -31.76 38.64
CA LEU A 95 3.03 -32.91 39.27
C LEU A 95 2.35 -33.78 38.22
N LYS A 96 1.73 -33.18 37.19
CA LYS A 96 1.15 -33.93 36.07
C LYS A 96 2.21 -34.69 35.28
N SER A 97 3.35 -34.05 35.00
CA SER A 97 4.50 -34.71 34.34
C SER A 97 5.04 -35.86 35.20
N LYS A 98 5.17 -35.67 36.51
CA LYS A 98 5.63 -36.72 37.44
C LYS A 98 4.64 -37.87 37.56
N LEU A 99 3.33 -37.60 37.50
CA LEU A 99 2.28 -38.65 37.49
C LEU A 99 2.26 -39.42 36.16
N ASP A 100 2.42 -38.75 35.02
CA ASP A 100 2.53 -39.41 33.71
C ASP A 100 3.81 -40.26 33.60
N GLU A 101 4.91 -39.83 34.24
CA GLU A 101 6.14 -40.61 34.30
C GLU A 101 6.01 -41.85 35.22
N ALA A 102 5.36 -41.70 36.39
CA ALA A 102 5.09 -42.81 37.30
C ALA A 102 4.15 -43.87 36.68
N THR A 103 3.15 -43.43 35.91
CA THR A 103 2.25 -44.35 35.19
C THR A 103 2.93 -45.04 34.01
N ARG A 104 3.85 -44.37 33.29
CA ARG A 104 4.64 -45.00 32.22
C ARG A 104 5.62 -46.07 32.71
N LEU A 105 6.14 -45.97 33.92
CA LEU A 105 7.05 -46.98 34.49
C LEU A 105 6.32 -48.25 34.95
N SER A 106 4.99 -48.19 35.15
CA SER A 106 4.16 -49.32 35.60
C SER A 106 3.77 -50.30 34.47
N SER A 107 3.87 -49.90 33.20
CA SER A 107 3.33 -50.70 32.07
C SER A 107 4.38 -51.48 31.26
N LYS A 108 5.56 -51.80 31.82
CA LYS A 108 6.52 -52.71 31.16
C LYS A 108 6.20 -54.17 31.43
N LYS A 109 5.07 -54.64 30.89
CA LYS A 109 4.94 -56.03 30.44
C LYS A 109 4.38 -56.02 29.03
N THR A 110 5.23 -56.51 28.11
CA THR A 110 4.88 -57.18 26.84
C THR A 110 3.82 -56.51 25.97
N GLU A 111 4.22 -55.91 24.86
CA GLU A 111 4.05 -56.57 23.55
C GLU A 111 4.59 -55.73 22.40
N LYS A 112 5.19 -56.46 21.46
CA LYS A 112 5.53 -56.02 20.11
C LYS A 112 4.27 -55.54 19.41
N GLY A 113 4.25 -54.30 18.95
CA GLY A 113 3.17 -53.82 18.10
C GLY A 113 3.63 -52.68 17.20
N LYS A 114 3.97 -53.00 15.95
CA LYS A 114 4.14 -52.07 14.84
C LYS A 114 3.04 -51.01 14.87
N GLN A 115 3.38 -49.74 15.08
CA GLN A 115 2.45 -48.66 14.76
C GLN A 115 2.79 -48.09 13.40
N ALA A 116 1.86 -48.32 12.47
CA ALA A 116 1.77 -47.68 11.19
C ALA A 116 1.71 -46.15 11.37
N ALA A 117 2.43 -45.45 10.49
CA ALA A 117 2.42 -44.00 10.40
C ALA A 117 0.98 -43.49 10.20
N THR A 118 0.45 -42.85 11.24
CA THR A 118 -0.82 -42.13 11.19
C THR A 118 -0.59 -40.71 10.64
N PRO A 119 -1.58 -40.09 9.97
CA PRO A 119 -1.46 -38.79 9.29
C PRO A 119 -1.22 -37.59 10.22
N ARG A 120 -1.12 -37.80 11.55
CA ARG A 120 -0.96 -36.76 12.56
C ARG A 120 0.44 -36.15 12.60
N ALA A 121 1.47 -36.89 12.19
CA ALA A 121 2.84 -36.39 12.14
C ALA A 121 3.07 -35.38 11.00
N ALA A 122 2.29 -35.45 9.91
CA ALA A 122 2.43 -34.56 8.77
C ALA A 122 1.95 -33.13 9.06
N THR A 123 0.93 -32.98 9.91
CA THR A 123 0.44 -31.66 10.35
C THR A 123 1.44 -30.95 11.25
N ASP A 124 2.12 -31.67 12.15
CA ASP A 124 3.13 -31.08 13.03
C ASP A 124 4.33 -30.55 12.23
N GLN A 125 4.71 -31.25 11.17
CA GLN A 125 5.80 -30.84 10.29
C GLN A 125 5.46 -29.61 9.44
N ARG A 126 4.23 -29.53 8.90
CA ARG A 126 3.73 -28.33 8.20
C ARG A 126 3.78 -27.09 9.10
N ASP A 127 3.35 -27.25 10.35
CA ASP A 127 3.30 -26.15 11.32
C ASP A 127 4.70 -25.64 11.69
N ILE A 128 5.71 -26.52 11.74
CA ILE A 128 7.11 -26.13 11.95
C ILE A 128 7.61 -25.27 10.78
N PHE A 129 7.42 -25.73 9.53
CA PHE A 129 7.84 -24.97 8.35
C PHE A 129 7.11 -23.63 8.22
N LEU A 130 5.82 -23.61 8.54
CA LEU A 130 5.02 -22.40 8.51
C LEU A 130 5.48 -21.38 9.57
N LYS A 131 5.89 -21.83 10.76
CA LYS A 131 6.48 -20.95 11.78
C LYS A 131 7.84 -20.40 11.35
N ASP A 132 8.71 -21.23 10.79
CA ASP A 132 10.02 -20.80 10.33
C ASP A 132 9.91 -19.83 9.14
N ALA A 133 9.04 -20.11 8.17
CA ALA A 133 8.77 -19.20 7.05
C ALA A 133 8.22 -17.85 7.54
N ARG A 134 7.28 -17.85 8.50
CA ARG A 134 6.79 -16.60 9.12
C ARG A 134 7.89 -15.83 9.84
N ARG A 135 8.85 -16.51 10.49
CA ARG A 135 9.97 -15.85 11.18
C ARG A 135 10.87 -15.11 10.19
N VAL A 136 11.19 -15.74 9.06
CA VAL A 136 12.02 -15.12 8.01
C VAL A 136 11.31 -13.91 7.41
N LEU A 137 10.02 -14.05 7.05
CA LEU A 137 9.25 -12.98 6.41
C LEU A 137 8.92 -11.81 7.33
N LYS A 138 8.96 -12.01 8.66
CA LYS A 138 8.63 -10.95 9.63
C LYS A 138 9.57 -9.75 9.52
N ASN A 139 10.85 -9.99 9.27
CA ASN A 139 11.89 -8.95 9.27
C ASN A 139 12.12 -8.31 7.89
N LEU A 140 11.43 -8.78 6.84
CA LEU A 140 11.61 -8.28 5.48
C LEU A 140 10.86 -6.96 5.25
N THR A 141 11.55 -6.08 4.54
CA THR A 141 11.02 -4.81 4.01
C THR A 141 10.17 -5.04 2.76
N LYS A 142 9.39 -4.03 2.35
CA LYS A 142 8.52 -4.12 1.16
C LYS A 142 9.29 -4.45 -0.12
N LYS A 143 10.49 -3.90 -0.29
CA LYS A 143 11.33 -4.10 -1.48
C LYS A 143 11.76 -5.56 -1.60
N GLU A 144 12.25 -6.14 -0.51
CA GLU A 144 12.65 -7.56 -0.47
C GLU A 144 11.45 -8.48 -0.66
N LEU A 145 10.28 -8.10 -0.15
CA LEU A 145 9.07 -8.89 -0.36
C LEU A 145 8.67 -8.95 -1.84
N LEU A 146 8.82 -7.85 -2.59
CA LEU A 146 8.50 -7.81 -4.02
C LEU A 146 9.38 -8.75 -4.83
N VAL A 147 10.68 -8.81 -4.52
CA VAL A 147 11.60 -9.77 -5.16
C VAL A 147 11.12 -11.21 -4.94
N ILE A 148 10.74 -11.57 -3.71
CA ILE A 148 10.20 -12.90 -3.40
C ILE A 148 8.85 -13.15 -4.11
N CYS A 149 8.02 -12.12 -4.28
CA CYS A 149 6.77 -12.22 -5.01
C CYS A 149 6.99 -12.56 -6.48
N GLU A 150 7.97 -11.93 -7.12
CA GLU A 150 8.37 -12.22 -8.50
C GLU A 150 8.95 -13.63 -8.63
N GLU A 151 9.82 -14.05 -7.70
CA GLU A 151 10.42 -15.40 -7.69
C GLU A 151 9.39 -16.51 -7.46
N GLU A 152 8.39 -16.28 -6.60
CA GLU A 152 7.37 -17.27 -6.26
C GLU A 152 6.08 -17.14 -7.11
N GLY A 153 5.99 -16.13 -7.98
CA GLY A 153 4.82 -15.88 -8.83
C GLY A 153 3.57 -15.49 -8.05
N VAL A 154 3.71 -14.70 -6.98
CA VAL A 154 2.61 -14.28 -6.10
C VAL A 154 2.32 -12.79 -6.28
N ASP A 155 1.06 -12.44 -6.54
CA ASP A 155 0.67 -11.03 -6.64
C ASP A 155 0.79 -10.30 -5.30
N TYR A 156 1.39 -9.11 -5.33
CA TYR A 156 1.49 -8.25 -4.17
C TYR A 156 0.15 -7.54 -3.90
N VAL A 157 -0.46 -7.78 -2.73
CA VAL A 157 -1.75 -7.17 -2.35
C VAL A 157 -1.57 -6.25 -1.14
N LYS A 158 -1.37 -6.83 0.04
CA LYS A 158 -1.03 -6.13 1.29
C LYS A 158 0.14 -6.87 1.93
N LEU A 159 1.03 -6.12 2.59
CA LEU A 159 2.26 -6.67 3.16
C LEU A 159 2.00 -7.94 3.99
N ASP A 160 1.05 -7.89 4.92
CA ASP A 160 0.75 -9.01 5.81
C ASP A 160 0.03 -10.18 5.13
N THR A 161 -0.82 -9.90 4.13
CA THR A 161 -1.51 -10.97 3.38
C THR A 161 -0.53 -11.70 2.47
N THR A 162 0.34 -10.96 1.78
CA THR A 162 1.37 -11.53 0.91
C THR A 162 2.40 -12.32 1.72
N LYS A 163 2.83 -11.83 2.89
CA LYS A 163 3.67 -12.61 3.84
C LYS A 163 3.02 -13.93 4.27
N LYS A 164 1.70 -13.95 4.51
CA LYS A 164 0.97 -15.17 4.85
C LYS A 164 0.88 -16.14 3.67
N LEU A 165 0.62 -15.64 2.46
CA LEU A 165 0.55 -16.45 1.24
C LEU A 165 1.88 -17.15 0.96
N ILE A 166 2.98 -16.40 0.96
CA ILE A 166 4.34 -16.95 0.79
C ILE A 166 4.66 -17.99 1.87
N ALA A 167 4.34 -17.72 3.14
CA ALA A 167 4.58 -18.69 4.21
C ALA A 167 3.81 -20.00 4.02
N ASN A 168 2.56 -19.93 3.58
CA ASN A 168 1.75 -21.12 3.28
C ASN A 168 2.30 -21.87 2.07
N LEU A 169 2.64 -21.17 0.97
CA LEU A 169 3.24 -21.76 -0.23
C LEU A 169 4.53 -22.52 0.09
N ARG A 170 5.42 -21.93 0.89
CA ARG A 170 6.67 -22.58 1.32
C ARG A 170 6.41 -23.80 2.20
N ALA A 171 5.45 -23.71 3.12
CA ALA A 171 5.10 -24.84 3.99
C ALA A 171 4.49 -25.99 3.19
N ASP A 172 3.62 -25.69 2.22
CA ASP A 172 2.97 -26.69 1.38
C ASP A 172 4.00 -27.36 0.46
N ARG A 173 4.92 -26.59 -0.15
CA ARG A 173 6.04 -27.13 -0.94
C ARG A 173 6.95 -28.05 -0.12
N ALA A 174 7.25 -27.69 1.12
CA ALA A 174 8.09 -28.51 2.01
C ALA A 174 7.42 -29.82 2.44
N VAL A 175 6.09 -29.80 2.63
CA VAL A 175 5.32 -31.01 2.96
C VAL A 175 5.23 -31.95 1.76
N GLU A 176 5.02 -31.43 0.56
CA GLU A 176 4.97 -32.25 -0.66
C GLU A 176 6.33 -32.81 -1.06
N ALA A 177 7.42 -32.04 -0.87
CA ALA A 177 8.79 -32.56 -1.04
C ALA A 177 9.10 -33.74 -0.11
N GLY A 178 8.54 -33.76 1.10
CA GLY A 178 8.69 -34.87 2.06
C GLY A 178 7.86 -36.13 1.74
N LYS A 179 6.88 -36.05 0.82
CA LYS A 179 6.05 -37.19 0.41
C LYS A 179 6.55 -37.89 -0.86
N GLY A 180 7.47 -37.27 -1.60
CA GLY A 180 7.89 -37.71 -2.95
C GLY A 180 8.86 -38.89 -3.03
N GLU A 181 9.56 -39.27 -1.95
CA GLU A 181 10.60 -40.32 -2.04
C GLU A 181 10.09 -41.78 -2.02
N ARG A 182 8.79 -42.04 -2.19
CA ARG A 182 8.27 -43.43 -2.26
C ARG A 182 7.53 -43.82 -3.52
N ASN A 183 7.23 -42.90 -4.44
CA ASN A 183 6.55 -43.27 -5.69
C ASN A 183 7.23 -42.62 -6.89
N GLY A 184 7.98 -43.45 -7.62
CA GLY A 184 8.03 -43.44 -9.07
C GLY A 184 8.52 -42.15 -9.73
N VAL A 185 9.79 -42.19 -10.14
CA VAL A 185 10.28 -41.55 -11.37
C VAL A 185 9.15 -41.50 -12.42
N THR A 186 8.60 -40.31 -12.66
CA THR A 186 7.87 -40.02 -13.88
C THR A 186 8.78 -39.16 -14.71
N ILE A 187 9.22 -39.78 -15.80
CA ILE A 187 10.20 -39.31 -16.74
C ILE A 187 9.79 -37.94 -17.29
N GLN A 188 10.76 -37.05 -17.25
CA GLN A 188 10.90 -35.83 -18.02
C GLN A 188 10.57 -36.08 -19.51
N GLU A 189 9.47 -35.53 -20.01
CA GLU A 189 9.31 -35.30 -21.45
C GLU A 189 9.64 -33.82 -21.71
N VAL A 190 10.88 -33.63 -22.16
CA VAL A 190 11.34 -32.39 -22.78
C VAL A 190 10.58 -32.25 -24.10
N SER A 191 9.67 -31.28 -24.19
CA SER A 191 9.17 -30.81 -25.48
C SER A 191 10.01 -29.61 -25.89
N ASP A 192 10.99 -29.89 -26.74
CA ASP A 192 11.84 -28.96 -27.48
C ASP A 192 11.22 -28.75 -28.87
N ASP A 193 10.56 -27.60 -29.08
CA ASP A 193 10.27 -26.96 -30.38
C ASP A 193 9.59 -25.61 -30.05
N GLY A 194 9.95 -24.41 -30.50
CA GLY A 194 10.85 -23.95 -31.54
C GLY A 194 10.29 -22.60 -32.03
N GLY A 195 11.10 -21.55 -32.02
CA GLY A 195 11.00 -20.48 -33.03
C GLY A 195 10.35 -19.13 -32.68
N GLY A 196 11.15 -18.07 -32.89
CA GLY A 196 10.72 -16.72 -33.27
C GLY A 196 10.64 -15.71 -32.12
N GLY A 197 11.41 -14.63 -32.05
CA GLY A 197 12.10 -13.87 -33.08
C GLY A 197 11.55 -12.43 -33.12
N ASN A 198 12.47 -11.46 -33.09
CA ASN A 198 12.34 -10.01 -33.30
C ASN A 198 11.76 -9.14 -32.17
N GLN A 199 12.59 -8.28 -31.56
CA GLN A 199 13.15 -7.00 -32.04
C GLN A 199 12.17 -5.84 -31.90
N GLN A 200 12.49 -4.99 -30.93
CA GLN A 200 12.72 -3.55 -31.10
C GLN A 200 11.53 -2.70 -31.59
N GLU A 201 11.02 -1.85 -30.71
CA GLU A 201 10.69 -0.49 -31.14
C GLU A 201 11.02 0.52 -30.02
N ASN A 202 11.91 1.43 -30.40
CA ASN A 202 12.22 2.66 -29.70
C ASN A 202 11.02 3.61 -29.84
N GLY A 203 10.71 4.37 -28.79
CA GLY A 203 9.72 5.44 -28.82
C GLY A 203 10.06 6.52 -27.81
N ASP A 204 11.07 7.31 -28.16
CA ASP A 204 11.41 8.61 -27.60
C ASP A 204 10.33 9.66 -27.97
N VAL A 205 10.40 10.87 -27.38
CA VAL A 205 9.66 12.12 -27.71
C VAL A 205 8.29 12.29 -26.99
N SER A 206 7.95 13.37 -26.27
CA SER A 206 8.44 14.76 -26.27
C SER A 206 8.17 15.46 -24.94
N THR A 207 9.06 16.39 -24.61
CA THR A 207 8.80 17.61 -23.84
C THR A 207 7.82 18.55 -24.55
N ASP A 208 7.18 19.41 -23.74
CA ASP A 208 6.86 20.83 -24.00
C ASP A 208 5.37 21.24 -23.95
N SER A 209 5.00 21.96 -22.88
CA SER A 209 4.21 23.23 -22.84
C SER A 209 3.66 23.49 -21.45
#